data_AF-A0AAI8XC64-F1
#
_entry.id   AF-A0AAI8XC64-F1
#
_cell.length_a   1.000
_cell.length_b   1.000
_cell.length_c   1.000
_cell.angle_alpha   90.00
_cell.angle_beta   90.00
_cell.angle_gamma   90.00
#
_symmetry.space_group_name_H-M   'P 1'
#
loop_
_entity.id
_entity.type
_entity.pdbx_description
1 polymer ?
#
loop_
_entity_poly.entity_id
_entity_poly.type
_entity_poly.pdbx_seq_one_letter_code
_entity_poly.pdbx_strand_id
1 'polypeptide(L)'
;MRQLRQLLRLSADGISVRDIATMLGIARSTVQDNIERATAAGLSWPLPAELTDDVLEHRLFSRQGVKQGIRRRAEPDWGALVVELKKPGVTLLILWEEYRAVHPEGYAYSRFCDLFRGFERRLTPTMRQVHVAGDKVFVDYSGKKLPIVDRKTGEIREAEIFLGVLGASSYTFAEATWSQTLPDWIGSHVRLFRFFGGVPRLIVPDNLKSGVNRASFYDPEINRSFGMMASHYGVGVLPARPKRPKDKAKVS
;
A
#
# COMPACT_ATOMS: atom_id res chain seq x y z
N MET A 1 25.74 -5.68 -14.95
CA MET A 1 27.04 -5.45 -14.29
C MET A 1 28.19 -6.21 -14.92
N ARG A 2 28.17 -7.55 -14.98
CA ARG A 2 29.19 -8.37 -15.71
C ARG A 2 29.35 -7.98 -17.19
N GLN A 3 28.27 -7.57 -17.83
CA GLN A 3 28.25 -7.11 -19.22
C GLN A 3 28.97 -5.77 -19.45
N LEU A 4 29.06 -4.88 -18.45
CA LEU A 4 29.69 -3.57 -18.59
C LEU A 4 31.23 -3.68 -18.68
N ARG A 5 31.83 -4.53 -17.83
CA ARG A 5 33.27 -4.84 -17.94
C ARG A 5 33.61 -5.53 -19.25
N GLN A 6 32.76 -6.48 -19.68
CA GLN A 6 32.95 -7.16 -20.96
C GLN A 6 32.85 -6.20 -22.14
N LEU A 7 31.89 -5.28 -22.12
CA LEU A 7 31.74 -4.23 -23.13
C LEU A 7 33.00 -3.35 -23.22
N LEU A 8 33.53 -2.87 -22.08
CA LEU A 8 34.74 -2.05 -22.05
C LEU A 8 35.98 -2.80 -22.52
N ARG A 9 36.09 -4.10 -22.18
CA ARG A 9 37.14 -4.98 -22.69
C ARG A 9 37.06 -5.13 -24.21
N LEU A 10 35.90 -5.53 -24.74
CA LEU A 10 35.72 -5.77 -26.18
C LEU A 10 35.93 -4.49 -26.99
N SER A 11 35.54 -3.33 -26.44
CA SER A 11 35.82 -2.03 -27.06
C SER A 11 37.32 -1.71 -27.09
N ALA A 12 38.08 -2.07 -26.05
CA ALA A 12 39.52 -1.88 -26.01
C ALA A 12 40.27 -2.86 -26.91
N ASP A 13 39.72 -4.05 -27.12
CA ASP A 13 40.20 -5.07 -28.07
C ASP A 13 39.91 -4.69 -29.54
N GLY A 14 39.32 -3.50 -29.80
CA GLY A 14 39.10 -2.96 -31.15
C GLY A 14 37.85 -3.49 -31.87
N ILE A 15 36.96 -4.18 -31.16
CA ILE A 15 35.74 -4.75 -31.75
C ILE A 15 34.71 -3.64 -32.00
N SER A 16 34.02 -3.73 -33.14
CA SER A 16 33.03 -2.70 -33.51
C SER A 16 31.84 -2.68 -32.55
N VAL A 17 31.25 -1.50 -32.34
CA VAL A 17 30.05 -1.31 -31.49
C VAL A 17 28.89 -2.23 -31.92
N ARG A 18 28.77 -2.52 -33.22
CA ARG A 18 27.75 -3.40 -33.78
C ARG A 18 27.97 -4.86 -33.38
N ASP A 19 29.23 -5.31 -33.39
CA ASP A 19 29.57 -6.69 -33.05
C ASP A 19 29.50 -6.89 -31.54
N ILE A 20 29.92 -5.90 -30.75
CA ILE A 20 29.76 -5.91 -29.28
C ILE A 20 28.27 -6.00 -28.88
N ALA A 21 27.40 -5.21 -29.53
CA ALA A 21 25.96 -5.25 -29.31
C ALA A 21 25.38 -6.65 -29.59
N THR A 22 25.85 -7.30 -30.67
CA THR A 22 25.42 -8.64 -31.06
C THR A 22 25.93 -9.70 -30.09
N MET A 23 27.21 -9.63 -29.68
CA MET A 23 27.83 -10.60 -28.76
C MET A 23 27.26 -10.54 -27.35
N LEU A 24 26.91 -9.34 -26.85
CA LEU A 24 26.40 -9.15 -25.49
C LEU A 24 24.86 -9.13 -25.40
N GLY A 25 24.16 -9.09 -26.55
CA GLY A 25 22.70 -9.01 -26.60
C GLY A 25 22.15 -7.67 -26.11
N ILE A 26 22.86 -6.56 -26.35
CA ILE A 26 22.52 -5.22 -25.86
C ILE A 26 22.30 -4.28 -27.06
N ALA A 27 21.39 -3.32 -26.93
CA ALA A 27 21.15 -2.34 -27.99
C ALA A 27 22.43 -1.54 -28.34
N ARG A 28 22.67 -1.33 -29.64
CA ARG A 28 23.83 -0.57 -30.15
C ARG A 28 23.98 0.81 -29.51
N SER A 29 22.86 1.52 -29.32
CA SER A 29 22.82 2.84 -28.68
C SER A 29 23.30 2.78 -27.23
N THR A 30 22.90 1.74 -26.49
CA THR A 30 23.35 1.52 -25.12
C THR A 30 24.83 1.18 -25.07
N VAL A 31 25.35 0.41 -26.03
CA VAL A 31 26.80 0.13 -26.10
C VAL A 31 27.58 1.42 -26.31
N GLN A 32 27.15 2.25 -27.26
CA GLN A 32 27.79 3.51 -27.58
C GLN A 32 27.75 4.50 -26.40
N ASP A 33 26.60 4.68 -25.78
CA ASP A 33 26.41 5.55 -24.61
C ASP A 33 27.29 5.14 -23.42
N ASN A 34 27.46 3.83 -23.18
CA ASN A 34 28.35 3.34 -22.13
C ASN A 34 29.84 3.56 -22.44
N ILE A 35 30.26 3.43 -23.70
CA ILE A 35 31.65 3.74 -24.12
C ILE A 35 31.92 5.24 -23.95
N GLU A 36 31.01 6.09 -24.45
CA GLU A 36 31.13 7.55 -24.33
C GLU A 36 31.19 7.99 -22.86
N ARG A 37 30.38 7.38 -21.98
CA ARG A 37 30.42 7.62 -20.53
C ARG A 37 31.73 7.20 -19.90
N ALA A 38 32.28 6.05 -20.29
CA ALA A 38 33.56 5.59 -19.77
C ALA A 38 34.70 6.52 -20.20
N THR A 39 34.70 6.95 -21.46
CA THR A 39 35.65 7.96 -21.96
C THR A 39 35.50 9.29 -21.21
N ALA A 40 34.27 9.78 -21.01
CA ALA A 40 34.00 11.01 -20.27
C ALA A 40 34.38 10.92 -18.77
N ALA A 41 34.34 9.72 -18.20
CA ALA A 41 34.80 9.43 -16.84
C ALA A 41 36.33 9.19 -16.75
N GLY A 42 37.05 9.27 -17.87
CA GLY A 42 38.49 9.03 -17.95
C GLY A 42 38.89 7.58 -17.66
N LEU A 43 37.97 6.63 -17.88
CA LEU A 43 38.19 5.21 -17.63
C LEU A 43 38.63 4.51 -18.91
N SER A 44 39.77 3.83 -18.86
CA SER A 44 40.28 2.96 -19.92
C SER A 44 40.42 1.53 -19.43
N TRP A 45 40.29 0.57 -20.34
CA TRP A 45 40.62 -0.82 -20.04
C TRP A 45 42.15 -1.03 -20.12
N PRO A 46 42.78 -1.85 -19.26
CA PRO A 46 42.19 -2.58 -18.14
C PRO A 46 41.81 -1.65 -16.98
N LEU A 47 40.66 -1.92 -16.35
CA LEU A 47 40.22 -1.16 -15.18
C LEU A 47 41.13 -1.45 -13.96
N PRO A 48 41.43 -0.45 -13.10
CA PRO A 48 42.20 -0.67 -11.88
C PRO A 48 41.57 -1.73 -10.97
N ALA A 49 42.39 -2.53 -10.29
CA ALA A 49 41.92 -3.61 -9.41
C ALA A 49 41.04 -3.12 -8.25
N GLU A 50 41.21 -1.85 -7.84
CA GLU A 50 40.45 -1.19 -6.78
C GLU A 50 39.02 -0.79 -7.20
N LEU A 51 38.72 -0.85 -8.50
CA LEU A 51 37.41 -0.48 -9.02
C LEU A 51 36.43 -1.66 -8.94
N THR A 52 35.65 -1.71 -7.88
CA THR A 52 34.54 -2.67 -7.74
C THR A 52 33.39 -2.32 -8.70
N ASP A 53 32.48 -3.28 -8.94
CA ASP A 53 31.33 -3.07 -9.84
C ASP A 53 30.44 -1.92 -9.37
N ASP A 54 30.23 -1.77 -8.06
CA ASP A 54 29.42 -0.70 -7.48
C ASP A 54 30.08 0.69 -7.67
N VAL A 55 31.41 0.77 -7.53
CA VAL A 55 32.16 2.02 -7.75
C VAL A 55 32.17 2.41 -9.22
N LEU A 56 32.27 1.42 -10.12
CA LEU A 56 32.16 1.62 -11.57
C LEU A 56 30.77 2.14 -11.95
N GLU A 57 29.70 1.55 -11.40
CA GLU A 57 28.33 2.00 -11.63
C GLU A 57 28.14 3.43 -11.14
N HIS A 58 28.56 3.71 -9.90
CA HIS A 58 28.42 5.03 -9.32
C HIS A 58 29.17 6.09 -10.14
N ARG A 59 30.39 5.80 -10.63
CA ARG A 59 31.13 6.76 -11.47
C ARG A 59 30.48 7.03 -12.83
N LEU A 60 29.91 5.99 -13.47
CA LEU A 60 29.32 6.11 -14.81
C LEU A 60 27.89 6.67 -14.78
N PHE A 61 27.14 6.46 -13.70
CA PHE A 61 25.71 6.77 -13.63
C PHE A 61 25.33 7.82 -12.58
N SER A 62 26.17 8.16 -11.59
CA SER A 62 25.79 9.17 -10.56
C SER A 62 25.70 10.62 -11.06
N ARG A 63 26.23 10.94 -12.24
CA ARG A 63 26.08 12.29 -12.82
C ARG A 63 24.70 12.56 -13.45
N GLN A 64 23.82 11.57 -13.50
CA GLN A 64 22.41 11.76 -13.80
C GLN A 64 21.50 11.22 -12.69
N GLY A 65 21.69 11.73 -11.47
CA GLY A 65 20.50 12.04 -10.70
C GLY A 65 19.63 12.94 -11.57
N VAL A 66 18.46 12.46 -12.00
CA VAL A 66 17.47 13.27 -12.70
C VAL A 66 17.28 14.53 -11.87
N LYS A 67 17.89 15.65 -12.27
CA LYS A 67 17.61 16.94 -11.67
C LYS A 67 16.11 17.09 -11.83
N GLN A 68 15.34 16.97 -10.75
CA GLN A 68 13.93 17.34 -10.77
C GLN A 68 13.92 18.77 -11.28
N GLY A 69 13.51 18.95 -12.53
CA GLY A 69 13.53 20.25 -13.16
C GLY A 69 12.78 21.20 -12.24
N ILE A 70 13.43 22.29 -11.85
CA ILE A 70 12.77 23.44 -11.22
C ILE A 70 11.50 23.67 -12.05
N ARG A 71 10.33 23.55 -11.43
CA ARG A 71 9.06 23.70 -12.14
C ARG A 71 9.00 25.16 -12.63
N ARG A 72 9.32 25.38 -13.90
CA ARG A 72 9.52 26.73 -14.49
C ARG A 72 8.20 27.49 -14.73
N ARG A 73 7.04 26.91 -14.41
CA ARG A 73 5.72 27.48 -14.72
C ARG A 73 4.91 27.64 -13.44
N ALA A 74 4.10 28.69 -13.36
CA ALA A 74 3.22 28.95 -12.24
C ALA A 74 2.26 27.77 -12.03
N GLU A 75 2.21 27.24 -10.81
CA GLU A 75 1.29 26.17 -10.46
C GLU A 75 -0.06 26.74 -10.05
N PRO A 76 -1.17 26.15 -10.52
CA PRO A 76 -2.49 26.46 -10.01
C PRO A 76 -2.64 25.97 -8.56
N ASP A 77 -3.59 26.57 -7.82
CA ASP A 77 -4.03 26.02 -6.54
C ASP A 77 -4.81 24.73 -6.76
N TRP A 78 -4.10 23.60 -6.71
CA TRP A 78 -4.67 22.28 -6.89
C TRP A 78 -5.79 21.95 -5.88
N GLY A 79 -5.74 22.52 -4.68
CA GLY A 79 -6.75 22.31 -3.65
C GLY A 79 -8.08 22.99 -4.02
N ALA A 80 -8.00 24.25 -4.44
CA ALA A 80 -9.16 25.00 -4.93
C ALA A 80 -9.80 24.31 -6.16
N LEU A 81 -8.99 23.85 -7.11
CA LEU A 81 -9.48 23.17 -8.31
C LEU A 81 -10.25 21.88 -8.01
N VAL A 82 -9.84 21.12 -6.99
CA VAL A 82 -10.56 19.90 -6.57
C VAL A 82 -11.93 20.23 -5.96
N VAL A 83 -12.07 21.38 -5.32
CA VAL A 83 -13.37 21.86 -4.80
C VAL A 83 -14.25 22.32 -5.96
N GLU A 84 -13.70 23.08 -6.90
CA GLU A 84 -14.43 23.58 -8.08
C GLU A 84 -14.90 22.45 -9.00
N LEU A 85 -14.07 21.43 -9.24
CA LEU A 85 -14.42 20.28 -10.08
C LEU A 85 -15.62 19.46 -9.55
N LYS A 86 -16.01 19.64 -8.28
CA LYS A 86 -17.20 18.99 -7.70
C LYS A 86 -18.51 19.70 -8.05
N LYS A 87 -18.47 20.92 -8.58
CA LYS A 87 -19.68 21.66 -8.95
C LYS A 87 -20.26 21.09 -10.26
N PRO A 88 -21.60 21.01 -10.38
CA PRO A 88 -22.24 20.52 -11.60
C PRO A 88 -21.78 21.30 -12.84
N GLY A 89 -21.41 20.58 -13.90
CA GLY A 89 -21.02 21.18 -15.18
C GLY A 89 -19.56 21.64 -15.28
N VAL A 90 -18.78 21.59 -14.19
CA VAL A 90 -17.35 21.95 -14.22
C VAL A 90 -16.52 20.77 -14.73
N THR A 91 -15.60 21.04 -15.67
CA THR A 91 -14.69 20.04 -16.23
C THR A 91 -13.24 20.48 -16.09
N LEU A 92 -12.30 19.53 -16.16
CA LEU A 92 -10.86 19.86 -16.15
C LEU A 92 -10.44 20.75 -17.30
N LEU A 93 -11.15 20.70 -18.44
CA LEU A 93 -10.92 21.60 -19.56
C LEU A 93 -11.25 23.04 -19.19
N ILE A 94 -12.42 23.28 -18.59
CA ILE A 94 -12.86 24.61 -18.13
C ILE A 94 -11.86 25.17 -17.11
N LEU A 95 -11.48 24.38 -16.11
CA LEU A 95 -10.50 24.80 -15.10
C LEU A 95 -9.11 25.08 -15.69
N TRP A 96 -8.72 24.36 -16.74
CA TRP A 96 -7.48 24.61 -17.47
C TRP A 96 -7.57 25.90 -18.31
N GLU A 97 -8.71 26.17 -18.96
CA GLU A 97 -8.95 27.41 -19.72
C GLU A 97 -8.87 28.63 -18.80
N GLU A 98 -9.51 28.57 -17.62
CA GLU A 98 -9.42 29.61 -16.59
C GLU A 98 -7.99 29.82 -16.10
N TYR A 99 -7.26 28.73 -15.82
CA TYR A 99 -5.85 28.78 -15.45
C TYR A 99 -4.99 29.42 -16.56
N ARG A 100 -5.23 29.09 -17.83
CA ARG A 100 -4.50 29.64 -18.99
C ARG A 100 -4.82 31.10 -19.27
N ALA A 101 -6.03 31.55 -18.96
CA ALA A 101 -6.42 32.95 -19.08
C ALA A 101 -5.61 33.83 -18.11
N VAL A 102 -5.36 33.33 -16.89
CA VAL A 102 -4.54 34.03 -15.88
C VAL A 102 -3.04 33.79 -16.11
N HIS A 103 -2.67 32.62 -16.63
CA HIS A 103 -1.29 32.21 -16.89
C HIS A 103 -1.09 31.82 -18.37
N PRO A 104 -0.88 32.80 -19.27
CA PRO A 104 -0.66 32.55 -20.69
C PRO A 104 0.58 31.69 -21.01
N GLU A 105 1.55 31.61 -20.10
CA GLU A 105 2.74 30.73 -20.19
C GLU A 105 2.62 29.47 -19.32
N GLY A 106 1.42 29.21 -18.79
CA GLY A 106 1.12 28.08 -17.92
C GLY A 106 1.20 26.72 -18.63
N TYR A 107 0.95 25.65 -17.88
CA TYR A 107 0.93 24.28 -18.43
C TYR A 107 -0.05 24.12 -19.60
N ALA A 108 0.38 23.37 -20.62
CA ALA A 108 -0.53 22.86 -21.65
C ALA A 108 -1.49 21.81 -21.05
N TYR A 109 -2.64 21.62 -21.68
CA TYR A 109 -3.74 20.80 -21.14
C TYR A 109 -3.31 19.41 -20.68
N SER A 110 -2.54 18.69 -21.50
CA SER A 110 -2.06 17.34 -21.15
C SER A 110 -1.21 17.34 -19.87
N ARG A 111 -0.27 18.29 -19.75
CA ARG A 111 0.60 18.38 -18.57
C ARG A 111 -0.18 18.83 -17.32
N PHE A 112 -1.15 19.71 -17.50
CA PHE A 112 -2.05 20.14 -16.43
C PHE A 112 -2.83 18.95 -15.86
N CYS A 113 -3.42 18.12 -16.73
CA CYS A 113 -4.13 16.90 -16.33
C CYS A 113 -3.23 15.92 -15.58
N ASP A 114 -1.99 15.71 -16.05
CA ASP A 114 -1.05 14.80 -15.40
C ASP A 114 -0.67 15.27 -13.98
N LEU A 115 -0.41 16.57 -13.82
CA LEU A 115 -0.09 17.17 -12.53
C LEU A 115 -1.30 17.13 -11.58
N PHE A 116 -2.50 17.43 -12.08
CA PHE A 116 -3.75 17.33 -11.32
C PHE A 116 -3.98 15.90 -10.83
N ARG A 117 -3.85 14.89 -11.69
CA ARG A 117 -3.97 13.47 -11.30
C ARG A 117 -2.89 13.06 -10.29
N GLY A 118 -1.67 13.57 -10.43
CA GLY A 118 -0.59 13.36 -9.47
C GLY A 118 -0.85 14.01 -8.11
N PHE A 119 -1.57 15.13 -8.09
CA PHE A 119 -2.07 15.74 -6.86
C PHE A 119 -3.24 14.94 -6.26
N GLU A 120 -4.23 14.57 -7.06
CA GLU A 120 -5.39 13.80 -6.63
C GLU A 120 -5.00 12.46 -5.99
N ARG A 121 -4.00 11.75 -6.54
CA ARG A 121 -3.48 10.51 -5.94
C ARG A 121 -2.87 10.70 -4.54
N ARG A 122 -2.45 11.91 -4.18
CA ARG A 122 -1.93 12.25 -2.84
C ARG A 122 -3.04 12.64 -1.88
N LEU A 123 -4.22 13.00 -2.41
CA LEU A 123 -5.40 13.17 -1.57
C LEU A 123 -5.80 11.79 -1.05
N THR A 124 -5.94 11.69 0.26
CA THR A 124 -6.44 10.47 0.89
C THR A 124 -7.94 10.65 1.08
N PRO A 125 -8.81 10.19 0.15
CA PRO A 125 -10.25 10.31 0.35
C PRO A 125 -10.66 9.51 1.59
N THR A 126 -11.14 10.21 2.62
CA THR A 126 -11.80 9.60 3.77
C THR A 126 -13.29 9.54 3.46
N MET A 127 -13.80 8.35 3.15
CA MET A 127 -15.25 8.13 3.10
C MET A 127 -15.77 8.10 4.53
N ARG A 128 -16.69 9.01 4.87
CA ARG A 128 -17.45 8.92 6.12
C ARG A 128 -18.41 7.75 5.98
N GLN A 129 -18.12 6.64 6.65
CA GLN A 129 -19.05 5.52 6.70
C GLN A 129 -20.22 5.90 7.61
N VAL A 130 -21.45 5.77 7.09
CA VAL A 130 -22.66 5.83 7.90
C VAL A 130 -22.88 4.43 8.45
N HIS A 131 -22.95 4.32 9.77
CA HIS A 131 -23.24 3.06 10.45
C HIS A 131 -24.66 3.11 11.00
N VAL A 132 -25.52 2.25 10.48
CA VAL A 132 -26.87 2.04 11.02
C VAL A 132 -26.75 1.22 12.31
N ALA A 133 -27.56 1.56 13.32
CA ALA A 133 -27.56 0.83 14.59
C ALA A 133 -27.91 -0.65 14.36
N GLY A 134 -27.16 -1.55 15.00
CA GLY A 134 -27.32 -3.00 14.86
C GLY A 134 -26.88 -3.58 13.50
N ASP A 135 -26.40 -2.77 12.56
CA ASP A 135 -26.00 -3.26 11.23
C ASP A 135 -24.68 -4.03 11.30
N LYS A 136 -23.63 -3.42 11.86
CA LYS A 136 -22.26 -3.96 11.85
C LYS A 136 -21.63 -3.98 13.21
N VAL A 137 -21.02 -5.11 13.56
CA VAL A 137 -20.00 -5.21 14.60
C VAL A 137 -18.66 -5.48 13.97
N PHE A 138 -17.64 -4.79 14.44
CA PHE A 138 -16.27 -5.01 14.04
C PHE A 138 -15.56 -5.76 15.17
N VAL A 139 -14.89 -6.89 14.88
CA VAL A 139 -14.33 -7.79 15.91
C VAL A 139 -12.86 -8.10 15.68
N ASP A 140 -12.00 -7.90 16.67
CA ASP A 140 -10.54 -8.10 16.57
C ASP A 140 -9.92 -8.74 17.81
N TYR A 141 -8.66 -9.18 17.67
CA TYR A 141 -7.76 -9.31 18.80
C TYR A 141 -6.83 -8.10 18.87
N SER A 142 -6.48 -7.67 20.08
CA SER A 142 -5.57 -6.53 20.29
C SER A 142 -4.16 -6.73 19.72
N GLY A 143 -3.80 -7.97 19.34
CA GLY A 143 -2.45 -8.35 18.88
C GLY A 143 -1.38 -8.27 19.96
N LYS A 144 -1.75 -7.87 21.19
CA LYS A 144 -0.86 -7.79 22.35
C LYS A 144 -1.28 -8.81 23.39
N LYS A 145 -0.31 -9.58 23.87
CA LYS A 145 -0.50 -10.50 24.97
C LYS A 145 -0.32 -9.78 26.31
N LEU A 146 -1.19 -10.11 27.25
CA LEU A 146 -1.18 -9.60 28.62
C LEU A 146 -0.79 -10.75 29.57
N PRO A 147 0.23 -10.57 30.43
CA PRO A 147 0.56 -11.55 31.45
C PRO A 147 -0.49 -11.53 32.57
N ILE A 148 -1.06 -12.70 32.87
CA ILE A 148 -1.95 -12.94 34.01
C ILE A 148 -1.20 -13.83 35.00
N VAL A 149 -1.06 -13.37 36.23
CA VAL A 149 -0.35 -14.10 37.29
C VAL A 149 -1.37 -14.87 38.12
N ASP A 150 -1.18 -16.18 38.24
CA ASP A 150 -1.93 -16.99 39.21
C ASP A 150 -1.48 -16.62 40.63
N ARG A 151 -2.42 -16.12 41.43
CA ARG A 151 -2.14 -15.64 42.79
C ARG A 151 -1.69 -16.74 43.75
N LYS A 152 -2.04 -18.00 43.49
CA LYS A 152 -1.73 -19.15 44.36
C LYS A 152 -0.43 -19.83 43.96
N THR A 153 -0.16 -19.98 42.67
CA THR A 153 1.03 -20.69 42.17
C THR A 153 2.17 -19.76 41.78
N GLY A 154 1.88 -18.48 41.50
CA GLY A 154 2.84 -17.53 40.95
C GLY A 154 3.13 -17.73 39.46
N GLU A 155 2.46 -18.70 38.81
CA GLU A 155 2.63 -18.96 37.38
C GLU A 155 2.10 -17.79 36.54
N ILE A 156 2.85 -17.43 35.49
CA ILE A 156 2.47 -16.38 34.55
C ILE A 156 1.93 -17.03 33.30
N ARG A 157 0.69 -16.69 32.93
CA ARG A 157 0.06 -17.14 31.70
C ARG A 157 -0.33 -15.95 30.83
N GLU A 158 0.01 -16.00 29.56
CA GLU A 158 -0.36 -14.97 28.61
C GLU A 158 -1.82 -15.14 28.16
N ALA A 159 -2.55 -14.04 28.11
CA ALA A 159 -3.88 -13.92 27.53
C ALA A 159 -3.90 -12.84 26.46
N GLU A 160 -4.90 -12.89 25.58
CA GLU A 160 -5.12 -11.90 24.55
C GLU A 160 -6.49 -11.25 24.71
N ILE A 161 -6.65 -10.02 24.25
CA ILE A 161 -7.90 -9.28 24.40
C ILE A 161 -8.68 -9.35 23.10
N PHE A 162 -9.82 -10.04 23.14
CA PHE A 162 -10.84 -9.99 22.11
C PHE A 162 -11.65 -8.70 22.27
N LEU A 163 -11.91 -8.01 21.17
CA LEU A 163 -12.65 -6.75 21.10
C LEU A 163 -13.78 -6.87 20.09
N GLY A 164 -14.92 -6.28 20.42
CA GLY A 164 -16.05 -6.13 19.51
C GLY A 164 -16.71 -4.77 19.65
N VAL A 165 -16.88 -4.04 18.54
CA VAL A 165 -17.38 -2.65 18.56
C VAL A 165 -18.53 -2.49 17.57
N LEU A 166 -19.67 -2.00 18.06
CA LEU A 166 -20.81 -1.63 17.20
C LEU A 166 -20.49 -0.37 16.40
N GLY A 167 -20.67 -0.42 15.08
CA GLY A 167 -20.28 0.68 14.19
C GLY A 167 -20.97 2.02 14.48
N ALA A 168 -22.25 1.99 14.84
CA ALA A 168 -23.08 3.18 15.02
C ALA A 168 -22.78 3.96 16.30
N SER A 169 -22.58 3.24 17.41
CA SER A 169 -22.46 3.82 18.75
C SER A 169 -21.04 3.76 19.32
N SER A 170 -20.13 3.03 18.68
CA SER A 170 -18.86 2.61 19.27
C SER A 170 -19.03 1.82 20.58
N TYR A 171 -20.22 1.25 20.84
CA TYR A 171 -20.44 0.46 22.04
C TYR A 171 -19.56 -0.80 21.98
N THR A 172 -18.71 -0.95 23.00
CA THR A 172 -17.53 -1.82 22.96
C THR A 172 -17.66 -2.94 23.97
N PHE A 173 -17.40 -4.15 23.51
CA PHE A 173 -17.19 -5.36 24.29
C PHE A 173 -15.70 -5.72 24.26
N ALA A 174 -15.16 -6.12 25.41
CA ALA A 174 -13.79 -6.58 25.54
C ALA A 174 -13.73 -7.78 26.50
N GLU A 175 -12.99 -8.81 26.14
CA GLU A 175 -12.74 -9.95 27.02
C GLU A 175 -11.32 -10.50 26.85
N ALA A 176 -10.78 -11.07 27.93
CA ALA A 176 -9.51 -11.78 27.88
C ALA A 176 -9.76 -13.27 27.55
N THR A 177 -9.06 -13.77 26.53
CA THR A 177 -9.06 -15.19 26.16
C THR A 177 -7.64 -15.74 26.18
N TRP A 178 -7.50 -17.02 26.51
CA TRP A 178 -6.18 -17.66 26.60
C TRP A 178 -5.54 -17.93 25.25
N SER A 179 -6.34 -18.06 24.19
CA SER A 179 -5.85 -18.27 22.83
C SER A 179 -6.73 -17.55 21.81
N GLN A 180 -6.27 -17.51 20.57
CA GLN A 180 -7.06 -17.10 19.40
C GLN A 180 -7.63 -18.31 18.64
N THR A 181 -7.67 -19.49 19.26
CA THR A 181 -8.15 -20.71 18.58
C THR A 181 -9.66 -20.63 18.32
N LEU A 182 -10.14 -21.46 17.39
CA LEU A 182 -11.54 -21.47 16.97
C LEU A 182 -12.56 -21.61 18.13
N PRO A 183 -12.34 -22.45 19.17
CA PRO A 183 -13.26 -22.51 20.32
C PRO A 183 -13.34 -21.19 21.10
N ASP A 184 -12.19 -20.56 21.37
CA ASP A 184 -12.15 -19.28 22.07
C ASP A 184 -12.83 -18.19 21.23
N TRP A 185 -12.52 -18.14 19.92
CA TRP A 185 -13.14 -17.21 18.97
C TRP A 185 -14.67 -17.30 18.93
N ILE A 186 -15.22 -18.52 18.79
CA ILE A 186 -16.67 -18.73 18.78
C ILE A 186 -17.26 -18.39 20.16
N GLY A 187 -16.60 -18.79 21.24
CA GLY A 187 -17.01 -18.46 22.60
C GLY A 187 -17.11 -16.96 22.84
N SER A 188 -16.14 -16.19 22.34
CA SER A 188 -16.14 -14.73 22.42
C SER A 188 -17.33 -14.11 21.70
N HIS A 189 -17.70 -14.62 20.52
CA HIS A 189 -18.87 -14.14 19.78
C HIS A 189 -20.17 -14.40 20.54
N VAL A 190 -20.33 -15.59 21.11
CA VAL A 190 -21.52 -15.92 21.92
C VAL A 190 -21.65 -14.99 23.13
N ARG A 191 -20.54 -14.72 23.83
CA ARG A 191 -20.53 -13.78 24.97
C ARG A 191 -20.77 -12.34 24.53
N LEU A 192 -20.20 -11.94 23.40
CA LEU A 192 -20.43 -10.63 22.79
C LEU A 192 -21.92 -10.42 22.44
N PHE A 193 -22.59 -11.39 21.83
CA PHE A 193 -24.03 -11.26 21.52
C PHE A 193 -24.89 -11.16 22.78
N ARG A 194 -24.54 -11.93 23.81
CA ARG A 194 -25.19 -11.84 25.12
C ARG A 194 -24.97 -10.47 25.77
N PHE A 195 -23.76 -9.92 25.70
CA PHE A 195 -23.43 -8.61 26.23
C PHE A 195 -24.23 -7.49 25.54
N PHE A 196 -24.36 -7.54 24.21
CA PHE A 196 -25.18 -6.58 23.48
C PHE A 196 -26.69 -6.80 23.62
N GLY A 197 -27.12 -7.92 24.21
CA GLY A 197 -28.54 -8.30 24.29
C GLY A 197 -29.17 -8.59 22.92
N GLY A 198 -28.35 -8.88 21.90
CA GLY A 198 -28.79 -9.03 20.53
C GLY A 198 -27.65 -9.36 19.56
N VAL A 199 -28.02 -9.68 18.33
CA VAL A 199 -27.09 -10.05 17.26
C VAL A 199 -27.14 -8.98 16.16
N PRO A 200 -26.00 -8.43 15.73
CA PRO A 200 -25.93 -7.49 14.61
C PRO A 200 -26.20 -8.21 13.28
N ARG A 201 -26.52 -7.48 12.21
CA ARG A 201 -26.72 -8.08 10.87
C ARG A 201 -25.44 -8.66 10.29
N LEU A 202 -24.30 -8.04 10.58
CA LEU A 202 -23.02 -8.39 9.98
C LEU A 202 -21.88 -8.32 11.01
N ILE A 203 -21.07 -9.36 11.04
CA ILE A 203 -19.79 -9.40 11.73
C ILE A 203 -18.69 -9.09 10.71
N VAL A 204 -17.81 -8.16 11.06
CA VAL A 204 -16.66 -7.77 10.28
C VAL A 204 -15.39 -8.16 11.03
N PRO A 205 -14.91 -9.41 10.86
CA PRO A 205 -13.65 -9.85 11.45
C PRO A 205 -12.44 -9.36 10.64
N ASP A 206 -11.26 -9.30 11.26
CA ASP A 206 -10.01 -9.25 10.48
C ASP A 206 -9.68 -10.65 9.91
N ASN A 207 -8.74 -10.74 8.97
CA ASN A 207 -8.35 -11.96 8.26
C ASN A 207 -7.57 -12.97 9.13
N LEU A 208 -8.00 -13.15 10.38
CA LEU A 208 -7.48 -14.16 11.27
C LEU A 208 -7.84 -15.55 10.73
N LYS A 209 -6.88 -16.49 10.72
CA LYS A 209 -7.11 -17.87 10.26
C LYS A 209 -8.26 -18.59 10.98
N SER A 210 -8.54 -18.23 12.24
CA SER A 210 -9.66 -18.80 13.01
C SER A 210 -11.03 -18.30 12.53
N GLY A 211 -11.09 -17.18 11.81
CA GLY A 211 -12.31 -16.65 11.18
C GLY A 211 -12.37 -16.88 9.67
N VAL A 212 -11.22 -16.86 8.98
CA VAL A 212 -11.12 -16.82 7.52
C VAL A 212 -10.04 -17.80 7.05
N ASN A 213 -10.44 -18.87 6.37
CA ASN A 213 -9.52 -19.82 5.76
C ASN A 213 -8.87 -19.24 4.50
N ARG A 214 -9.66 -18.52 3.69
CA ARG A 214 -9.19 -17.77 2.51
C ARG A 214 -9.96 -16.47 2.34
N ALA A 215 -9.26 -15.35 2.43
CA ALA A 215 -9.85 -14.04 2.19
C ALA A 215 -10.14 -13.85 0.69
N SER A 216 -11.37 -13.50 0.34
CA SER A 216 -11.78 -13.20 -1.03
C SER A 216 -12.80 -12.07 -1.00
N PHE A 217 -12.76 -11.20 -2.01
CA PHE A 217 -13.62 -10.03 -2.12
C PHE A 217 -15.06 -10.40 -2.47
N TYR A 218 -15.26 -11.49 -3.21
CA TYR A 218 -16.57 -11.94 -3.68
C TYR A 218 -17.09 -13.17 -2.91
N ASP A 219 -16.20 -14.04 -2.44
CA ASP A 219 -16.58 -15.30 -1.78
C ASP A 219 -15.49 -15.76 -0.78
N PRO A 220 -15.42 -15.15 0.42
CA PRO A 220 -14.44 -15.54 1.43
C PRO A 220 -14.75 -16.95 1.95
N GLU A 221 -13.76 -17.83 1.95
CA GLU A 221 -13.89 -19.14 2.61
C GLU A 221 -13.81 -18.93 4.12
N ILE A 222 -14.99 -18.79 4.73
CA ILE A 222 -15.15 -18.70 6.18
C ILE A 222 -14.83 -20.08 6.78
N ASN A 223 -14.20 -20.08 7.96
CA ASN A 223 -14.02 -21.33 8.70
C ASN A 223 -15.36 -22.03 8.93
N ARG A 224 -15.46 -23.34 8.61
CA ARG A 224 -16.72 -24.08 8.65
C ARG A 224 -17.48 -23.93 9.97
N SER A 225 -16.82 -24.10 11.11
CA SER A 225 -17.51 -24.02 12.42
C SER A 225 -17.92 -22.60 12.76
N PHE A 226 -17.14 -21.60 12.32
CA PHE A 226 -17.53 -20.20 12.48
C PHE A 226 -18.71 -19.82 11.59
N GLY A 227 -18.76 -20.34 10.35
CA GLY A 227 -19.92 -20.20 9.46
C GLY A 227 -21.18 -20.89 10.00
N MET A 228 -21.04 -22.05 10.66
CA MET A 228 -22.15 -22.72 11.35
C MET A 228 -22.69 -21.88 12.51
N MET A 229 -21.82 -21.27 13.32
CA MET A 229 -22.22 -20.33 14.37
C MET A 229 -22.96 -19.12 13.78
N ALA A 230 -22.41 -18.54 12.70
CA ALA A 230 -23.03 -17.41 12.02
C ALA A 230 -24.43 -17.76 11.50
N SER A 231 -24.59 -18.95 10.92
CA SER A 231 -25.88 -19.46 10.44
C SER A 231 -26.87 -19.68 11.59
N HIS A 232 -26.42 -20.23 12.72
CA HIS A 232 -27.27 -20.44 13.90
C HIS A 232 -27.85 -19.14 14.46
N TYR A 233 -27.06 -18.06 14.49
CA TYR A 233 -27.50 -16.75 14.96
C TYR A 233 -28.13 -15.86 13.87
N GLY A 234 -28.20 -16.34 12.63
CA GLY A 234 -28.75 -15.56 11.51
C GLY A 234 -27.92 -14.32 11.16
N VAL A 235 -26.60 -14.35 11.38
CA VAL A 235 -25.69 -13.23 11.18
C VAL A 235 -24.77 -13.45 9.98
N GLY A 236 -24.56 -12.43 9.16
CA GLY A 236 -23.60 -12.46 8.07
C GLY A 236 -22.17 -12.30 8.57
N VAL A 237 -21.19 -12.88 7.87
CA VAL A 237 -19.77 -12.63 8.11
C VAL A 237 -19.16 -12.04 6.85
N LEU A 238 -18.58 -10.85 6.96
CA LEU A 238 -17.88 -10.18 5.86
C LEU A 238 -16.50 -9.71 6.36
N PRO A 239 -15.43 -10.46 6.07
CA PRO A 239 -14.08 -10.08 6.48
C PRO A 239 -13.66 -8.71 5.94
N ALA A 240 -12.91 -7.96 6.76
CA ALA A 240 -12.28 -6.72 6.32
C ALA A 240 -11.27 -6.99 5.20
N ARG A 241 -11.10 -6.03 4.28
CA ARG A 241 -10.19 -6.22 3.15
C ARG A 241 -8.75 -6.32 3.64
N PRO A 242 -7.95 -7.30 3.15
CA PRO A 242 -6.54 -7.40 3.49
C PRO A 242 -5.81 -6.08 3.23
N LYS A 243 -4.96 -5.65 4.18
CA LYS A 243 -4.14 -4.42 4.10
C LYS A 243 -4.96 -3.12 3.96
N ARG A 244 -6.21 -3.09 4.44
CA ARG A 244 -7.06 -1.89 4.49
C ARG A 244 -7.52 -1.59 5.93
N PRO A 245 -6.63 -1.08 6.80
CA PRO A 245 -6.93 -0.85 8.23
C PRO A 245 -8.13 0.11 8.46
N LYS A 246 -8.45 0.95 7.48
CA LYS A 246 -9.57 1.89 7.56
C LYS A 246 -10.96 1.25 7.49
N ASP A 247 -11.06 -0.01 7.05
CA ASP A 247 -12.35 -0.73 7.02
C ASP A 247 -12.85 -1.08 8.42
N LYS A 248 -11.97 -0.97 9.43
CA LYS A 248 -12.22 -1.36 10.80
C LYS A 248 -11.70 -0.33 11.82
N ALA A 249 -11.65 0.93 11.43
CA ALA A 249 -11.09 2.03 12.23
C ALA A 249 -11.71 2.20 13.64
N LYS A 250 -12.76 1.46 13.98
CA LYS A 250 -13.37 1.41 15.31
C LYS A 250 -12.67 0.45 16.28
N VAL A 251 -11.90 -0.51 15.78
CA VAL A 251 -11.25 -1.57 16.57
C VAL A 251 -9.75 -1.67 16.29
N SER A 252 -9.26 -0.93 15.29
CA SER A 252 -7.84 -0.80 14.93
C SER A 252 -7.16 0.36 15.65
#